data_AF-A0A1D7XMN7-F1
#
_entry.id   AF-A0A1D7XMN7-F1
#
_cell.length_a   1.000
_cell.length_b   1.000
_cell.length_c   1.000
_cell.angle_alpha   90.00
_cell.angle_beta   90.00
_cell.angle_gamma   90.00
#
_symmetry.space_group_name_H-M   'P 1'
#
loop_
_entity.id
_entity.type
_entity.pdbx_description
1 polymer ?
#
loop_
_entity_poly.entity_id
_entity_poly.type
_entity_poly.pdbx_seq_one_letter_code
_entity_poly.pdbx_strand_id
1 'polypeptide(L)'
;MNFAYYLFLLLIIFLCIILLKKNIQVSPKKIKIYVTIVITLFLLRHIALFILCILKNSTVIHYFKSIVFLNHIAVPLMILAITYVYLRSESLKFSNNYIIAIITLLIYGLIMYLSKATVQVNTLYGFILKINIETIMFLFSLILLGILLILNVIILDKPFINKKGIWFIILSISIVMIEDIIILGGIRIFPYPVIGDFIFLIIMSLVLNGFKKIRGDI
;
A
#
# COMPACT_ATOMS: atom_id res chain seq x y z
N MET A 1 24.60 -1.12 10.23
CA MET A 1 23.36 -0.35 9.99
C MET A 1 23.39 0.24 8.58
N ASN A 2 22.38 -0.05 7.75
CA ASN A 2 22.33 0.42 6.36
C ASN A 2 21.66 1.81 6.29
N PHE A 3 22.45 2.89 6.33
CA PHE A 3 21.96 4.28 6.36
C PHE A 3 20.99 4.63 5.21
N ALA A 4 21.22 4.07 4.02
CA ALA A 4 20.37 4.31 2.85
C ALA A 4 18.91 3.85 3.09
N TYR A 5 18.71 2.74 3.80
CA TYR A 5 17.38 2.21 4.11
C TYR A 5 16.59 3.17 5.02
N TYR A 6 17.25 3.77 6.02
CA TYR A 6 16.61 4.74 6.93
C TYR A 6 16.19 6.01 6.20
N LEU A 7 17.08 6.54 5.35
CA LEU A 7 16.77 7.69 4.51
C LEU A 7 15.58 7.40 3.60
N PHE A 8 15.52 6.20 3.04
CA PHE A 8 14.42 5.78 2.17
C PHE A 8 13.08 5.68 2.92
N LEU A 9 13.07 5.09 4.12
CA LEU A 9 11.89 5.06 4.99
C LEU A 9 11.43 6.48 5.37
N LEU A 10 12.35 7.36 5.75
CA LEU A 10 12.03 8.74 6.09
C LEU A 10 11.46 9.52 4.90
N LEU A 11 12.04 9.31 3.71
CA LEU A 11 11.53 9.88 2.47
C LEU A 11 10.08 9.45 2.20
N ILE A 12 9.77 8.16 2.38
CA ILE A 12 8.41 7.64 2.21
C ILE A 12 7.44 8.28 3.22
N ILE A 13 7.84 8.37 4.49
CA ILE A 13 7.04 9.03 5.54
C ILE A 13 6.73 10.48 5.14
N PHE A 14 7.74 11.22 4.69
CA PHE A 14 7.58 12.61 4.26
C PHE A 14 6.64 12.74 3.05
N LEU A 15 6.80 11.87 2.04
CA LEU A 15 5.91 11.81 0.89
C LEU A 15 4.47 11.50 1.28
N CYS A 16 4.25 10.58 2.21
CA CYS A 16 2.91 10.27 2.73
C CYS A 16 2.25 11.49 3.38
N ILE A 17 2.99 12.25 4.20
CA ILE A 17 2.48 13.47 4.85
C ILE A 17 2.10 14.52 3.80
N ILE A 18 2.93 14.72 2.77
CA ILE A 18 2.63 15.63 1.66
C ILE A 18 1.35 15.20 0.94
N LEU A 19 1.23 13.90 0.62
CA LEU A 19 0.05 13.37 -0.06
C LEU A 19 -1.21 13.51 0.77
N LEU A 20 -1.11 13.33 2.09
CA LEU A 20 -2.24 13.49 3.00
C LEU A 20 -2.72 14.94 3.04
N LYS A 21 -1.80 15.91 3.16
CA LYS A 21 -2.12 17.35 3.06
C LYS A 21 -2.78 17.68 1.73
N LYS A 22 -2.21 17.17 0.63
CA LYS A 22 -2.74 17.39 -0.72
C LYS A 22 -4.14 16.79 -0.88
N ASN A 23 -4.36 15.56 -0.45
CA ASN A 23 -5.66 14.90 -0.52
C ASN A 23 -6.76 15.69 0.20
N ILE A 24 -6.46 16.23 1.39
CA ILE A 24 -7.39 17.07 2.15
C ILE A 24 -7.77 18.32 1.35
N GLN A 25 -6.83 18.90 0.62
CA GLN A 25 -7.05 20.12 -0.15
C GLN A 25 -7.84 19.88 -1.44
N VAL A 26 -7.46 18.90 -2.26
CA VAL A 26 -7.97 18.78 -3.65
C VAL A 26 -9.00 17.68 -3.89
N SER A 27 -9.07 16.63 -3.08
CA SER A 27 -9.94 15.50 -3.40
C SER A 27 -11.44 15.81 -3.15
N PRO A 28 -12.35 15.28 -3.98
CA PRO A 28 -13.79 15.34 -3.73
C PRO A 28 -14.17 14.67 -2.40
N LYS A 29 -15.19 15.18 -1.69
CA LYS A 29 -15.62 14.66 -0.37
C LYS A 29 -15.82 13.14 -0.34
N LYS A 30 -16.40 12.57 -1.42
CA LYS A 30 -16.68 11.13 -1.56
C LYS A 30 -15.42 10.24 -1.48
N ILE A 31 -14.31 10.67 -2.09
CA ILE A 31 -13.07 9.89 -2.21
C ILE A 31 -12.06 10.28 -1.12
N LYS A 32 -12.12 11.54 -0.66
CA LYS A 32 -11.18 12.13 0.30
C LYS A 32 -11.04 11.28 1.56
N ILE A 33 -12.15 10.83 2.15
CA ILE A 33 -12.12 10.04 3.39
C ILE A 33 -11.40 8.72 3.16
N TYR A 34 -11.77 7.98 2.11
CA TYR A 34 -11.15 6.70 1.77
C TYR A 34 -9.65 6.84 1.52
N VAL A 35 -9.25 7.80 0.69
CA VAL A 35 -7.82 8.03 0.39
C VAL A 35 -7.06 8.46 1.64
N THR A 36 -7.68 9.23 2.55
CA THR A 36 -7.05 9.57 3.84
C THR A 36 -6.79 8.31 4.64
N ILE A 37 -7.79 7.43 4.79
CA ILE A 37 -7.66 6.16 5.52
C ILE A 37 -6.52 5.32 4.92
N VAL A 38 -6.51 5.13 3.60
CA VAL A 38 -5.48 4.32 2.93
C VAL A 38 -4.08 4.90 3.12
N ILE A 39 -3.89 6.23 2.94
CA ILE A 39 -2.60 6.87 3.16
C ILE A 39 -2.19 6.77 4.64
N THR A 40 -3.13 6.87 5.58
CA THR A 40 -2.81 6.72 7.01
C THR A 40 -2.36 5.31 7.38
N LEU A 41 -2.99 4.26 6.84
CA LEU A 41 -2.55 2.87 7.02
C LEU A 41 -1.11 2.68 6.50
N PHE A 42 -0.85 3.26 5.33
CA PHE A 42 0.46 3.23 4.70
C PHE A 42 1.51 3.97 5.52
N LEU A 43 1.18 5.17 6.03
CA LEU A 43 2.05 5.96 6.89
C LEU A 43 2.37 5.22 8.20
N LEU A 44 1.35 4.64 8.85
CA LEU A 44 1.50 3.94 10.13
C LEU A 44 2.50 2.78 10.02
N ARG A 45 2.43 2.01 8.91
CA ARG A 45 3.40 0.97 8.61
C ARG A 45 4.84 1.49 8.56
N HIS A 46 5.07 2.55 7.79
CA HIS A 46 6.44 3.07 7.59
C HIS A 46 7.00 3.68 8.87
N ILE A 47 6.17 4.30 9.69
CA ILE A 47 6.54 4.74 11.04
C ILE A 47 6.95 3.53 11.90
N ALA A 48 6.17 2.44 11.89
CA ALA A 48 6.53 1.23 12.64
C ALA A 48 7.84 0.60 12.16
N LEU A 49 8.06 0.52 10.85
CA LEU A 49 9.32 0.04 10.28
C LEU A 49 10.50 0.89 10.74
N PHE A 50 10.36 2.22 10.71
CA PHE A 50 11.39 3.14 11.18
C PHE A 50 11.69 2.96 12.68
N ILE A 51 10.65 2.79 13.51
CA ILE A 51 10.81 2.53 14.94
C ILE A 51 11.55 1.20 15.19
N LEU A 52 11.22 0.12 14.48
CA LEU A 52 11.88 -1.18 14.63
C LEU A 52 13.38 -1.15 14.34
N CYS A 53 13.79 -0.24 13.47
CA CYS A 53 15.19 -0.04 13.17
C CYS A 53 15.96 0.66 14.32
N ILE A 54 15.29 1.50 15.10
CA ILE A 54 15.89 2.29 16.20
C ILE A 54 15.81 1.57 17.55
N LEU A 55 14.77 0.75 17.75
CA LEU A 55 14.55 0.04 19.00
C LEU A 55 15.76 -0.82 19.39
N LYS A 56 16.05 -0.84 20.70
CA LYS A 56 17.08 -1.70 21.32
C LYS A 56 16.48 -2.83 22.16
N ASN A 57 15.23 -2.67 22.60
CA ASN A 57 14.54 -3.63 23.46
C ASN A 57 13.48 -4.41 22.66
N SER A 58 13.46 -5.73 22.83
CA SER A 58 12.60 -6.66 22.08
C SER A 58 11.17 -6.76 22.61
N THR A 59 10.89 -6.33 23.84
CA THR A 59 9.58 -6.53 24.49
C THR A 59 8.42 -5.82 23.76
N VAL A 60 8.64 -4.60 23.27
CA VAL A 60 7.60 -3.77 22.63
C VAL A 60 7.32 -4.22 21.18
N ILE A 61 8.22 -5.01 20.60
CA ILE A 61 8.24 -5.32 19.16
C ILE A 61 7.04 -6.18 18.75
N HIS A 62 6.56 -7.05 19.63
CA HIS A 62 5.42 -7.92 19.33
C HIS A 62 4.13 -7.12 19.07
N TYR A 63 3.96 -5.95 19.66
CA TYR A 63 2.79 -5.09 19.43
C TYR A 63 2.78 -4.46 18.03
N PHE A 64 3.96 -4.27 17.43
CA PHE A 64 4.09 -3.71 16.07
C PHE A 64 3.73 -4.70 14.96
N LYS A 65 3.52 -5.97 15.30
CA LYS A 65 3.18 -7.04 14.36
C LYS A 65 2.07 -6.63 13.40
N SER A 66 0.91 -6.22 13.91
CA SER A 66 -0.25 -5.82 13.09
C SER A 66 -0.04 -4.55 12.27
N ILE A 67 1.00 -3.78 12.56
CA ILE A 67 1.28 -2.51 11.89
C ILE A 67 2.28 -2.71 10.73
N VAL A 68 3.27 -3.57 10.92
CA VAL A 68 4.32 -3.85 9.92
C VAL A 68 3.78 -4.48 8.65
N PHE A 69 2.79 -5.37 8.79
CA PHE A 69 2.19 -6.12 7.68
C PHE A 69 0.98 -5.40 7.06
N LEU A 70 0.75 -4.12 7.34
CA LEU A 70 -0.38 -3.37 6.79
C LEU A 70 -0.30 -3.18 5.27
N ASN A 71 0.85 -3.40 4.63
CA ASN A 71 1.00 -3.27 3.19
C ASN A 71 0.14 -4.22 2.38
N HIS A 72 -0.02 -5.45 2.89
CA HIS A 72 -0.85 -6.48 2.27
C HIS A 72 -2.31 -6.06 2.13
N ILE A 73 -2.74 -5.01 2.85
CA ILE A 73 -4.04 -4.36 2.64
C ILE A 73 -3.92 -2.96 2.05
N ALA A 74 -2.97 -2.14 2.50
CA ALA A 74 -2.87 -0.75 2.09
C ALA A 74 -2.61 -0.60 0.59
N VAL A 75 -1.77 -1.46 0.00
CA VAL A 75 -1.45 -1.42 -1.44
C VAL A 75 -2.68 -1.80 -2.29
N PRO A 76 -3.36 -2.94 -2.06
CA PRO A 76 -4.62 -3.26 -2.75
C PRO A 76 -5.68 -2.16 -2.65
N LEU A 77 -5.88 -1.58 -1.47
CA LEU A 77 -6.84 -0.50 -1.27
C LEU A 77 -6.44 0.78 -2.01
N MET A 78 -5.15 1.07 -2.10
CA MET A 78 -4.64 2.19 -2.88
C MET A 78 -4.92 1.99 -4.37
N ILE A 79 -4.66 0.79 -4.90
CA ILE A 79 -4.98 0.44 -6.29
C ILE A 79 -6.48 0.65 -6.57
N LEU A 80 -7.38 0.19 -5.69
CA LEU A 80 -8.82 0.40 -5.85
C LEU A 80 -9.20 1.88 -5.96
N ALA A 81 -8.61 2.74 -5.13
CA ALA A 81 -8.83 4.19 -5.21
C ALA A 81 -8.34 4.75 -6.54
N ILE A 82 -7.12 4.42 -6.96
CA ILE A 82 -6.51 4.93 -8.20
C ILE A 82 -7.33 4.46 -9.42
N THR A 83 -7.64 3.16 -9.50
CA THR A 83 -8.43 2.58 -10.59
C THR A 83 -9.79 3.24 -10.70
N TYR A 84 -10.48 3.48 -9.58
CA TYR A 84 -11.76 4.20 -9.59
C TYR A 84 -11.64 5.60 -10.22
N VAL A 85 -10.59 6.35 -9.87
CA VAL A 85 -10.39 7.70 -10.39
C VAL A 85 -10.10 7.67 -11.90
N TYR A 86 -9.28 6.74 -12.38
CA TYR A 86 -8.95 6.64 -13.81
C TYR A 86 -10.07 6.08 -14.68
N LEU A 87 -10.98 5.30 -14.10
CA LEU A 87 -12.16 4.80 -14.79
C LEU A 87 -13.17 5.92 -15.09
N ARG A 88 -13.18 7.01 -14.31
CA ARG A 88 -14.06 8.20 -14.46
C ARG A 88 -15.53 7.88 -14.78
N SER A 89 -16.01 6.74 -14.32
CA SER A 89 -17.36 6.28 -14.65
C SER A 89 -18.37 6.87 -13.67
N GLU A 90 -19.28 7.69 -14.18
CA GLU A 90 -20.34 8.32 -13.37
C GLU A 90 -21.36 7.30 -12.82
N SER A 91 -21.48 6.14 -13.46
CA SER A 91 -22.43 5.09 -13.06
C SER A 91 -21.95 4.25 -11.89
N LEU A 92 -20.64 4.23 -11.58
CA LEU A 92 -20.09 3.42 -10.50
C LEU A 92 -20.04 4.20 -9.18
N LYS A 93 -20.81 3.71 -8.20
CA LYS A 93 -20.81 4.25 -6.84
C LYS A 93 -19.51 3.86 -6.13
N PHE A 94 -18.80 4.86 -5.63
CA PHE A 94 -17.60 4.67 -4.81
C PHE A 94 -17.87 3.89 -3.50
N SER A 95 -19.14 3.74 -3.09
CA SER A 95 -19.56 2.90 -1.96
C SER A 95 -19.06 1.46 -2.06
N ASN A 96 -18.92 0.91 -3.27
CA ASN A 96 -18.45 -0.46 -3.45
C ASN A 96 -17.00 -0.63 -2.97
N ASN A 97 -16.16 0.40 -3.12
CA ASN A 97 -14.78 0.36 -2.63
C ASN A 97 -14.70 0.30 -1.10
N TYR A 98 -15.65 0.92 -0.39
CA TYR A 98 -15.74 0.82 1.06
C TYR A 98 -16.11 -0.59 1.52
N ILE A 99 -17.05 -1.25 0.82
CA ILE A 99 -17.44 -2.63 1.12
C ILE A 99 -16.23 -3.56 0.96
N ILE A 100 -15.50 -3.44 -0.16
CA ILE A 100 -14.29 -4.22 -0.39
C ILE A 100 -13.27 -3.95 0.71
N ALA A 101 -13.06 -2.68 1.09
CA ALA A 101 -12.12 -2.33 2.16
C ALA A 101 -12.44 -2.97 3.51
N ILE A 102 -13.72 -2.99 3.90
CA ILE A 102 -14.15 -3.63 5.15
C ILE A 102 -13.87 -5.14 5.11
N ILE A 103 -14.23 -5.80 4.01
CA ILE A 103 -14.00 -7.25 3.85
C ILE A 103 -12.50 -7.57 3.90
N THR A 104 -11.67 -6.81 3.16
CA THR A 104 -10.21 -6.98 3.17
C THR A 104 -9.62 -6.78 4.56
N LEU A 105 -10.11 -5.79 5.31
CA LEU A 105 -9.64 -5.50 6.67
C LEU A 105 -10.04 -6.61 7.66
N LEU A 106 -11.24 -7.19 7.53
CA LEU A 106 -11.69 -8.31 8.36
C LEU A 106 -10.84 -9.56 8.11
N ILE A 107 -10.60 -9.92 6.85
CA ILE A 107 -9.76 -11.07 6.50
C ILE A 107 -8.33 -10.87 7.04
N TYR A 108 -7.76 -9.68 6.86
CA TYR A 108 -6.46 -9.34 7.41
C TYR A 108 -6.42 -9.46 8.92
N GLY A 109 -7.41 -8.91 9.62
CA GLY A 109 -7.53 -9.02 11.08
C GLY A 109 -7.56 -10.47 11.55
N LEU A 110 -8.27 -11.34 10.84
CA LEU A 110 -8.35 -12.78 11.13
C LEU A 110 -6.98 -13.46 10.96
N ILE A 111 -6.27 -13.20 9.86
CA ILE A 111 -4.90 -13.74 9.64
C ILE A 111 -3.94 -13.23 10.73
N MET A 112 -4.04 -11.95 11.11
CA MET A 112 -3.21 -11.37 12.17
C MET A 112 -3.53 -11.94 13.55
N TYR A 113 -4.78 -12.27 13.83
CA TYR A 113 -5.19 -12.88 15.08
C TYR A 113 -4.65 -14.31 15.23
N LEU A 114 -4.71 -15.11 14.16
CA LEU A 114 -4.26 -16.51 14.18
C LEU A 114 -2.73 -16.66 14.13
N SER A 115 -2.02 -15.66 13.61
CA SER A 115 -0.57 -15.73 13.47
C SER A 115 0.16 -15.47 14.80
N LYS A 116 1.36 -16.04 14.95
CA LYS A 116 2.31 -15.75 16.02
C LYS A 116 3.51 -15.03 15.44
N ALA A 117 4.04 -14.06 16.18
CA ALA A 117 5.18 -13.26 15.76
C ALA A 117 6.48 -13.76 16.40
N THR A 118 7.53 -13.91 15.60
CA THR A 118 8.89 -14.13 16.05
C THR A 118 9.75 -12.94 15.67
N VAL A 119 10.73 -12.62 16.52
CA VAL A 119 11.64 -11.49 16.32
C VAL A 119 13.00 -12.04 15.93
N GLN A 120 13.54 -11.57 14.82
CA GLN A 120 14.90 -11.83 14.37
C GLN A 120 15.71 -10.53 14.44
N VAL A 121 16.94 -10.60 14.94
CA VAL A 121 17.82 -9.43 15.01
C VAL A 121 18.77 -9.46 13.83
N ASN A 122 18.86 -8.36 13.10
CA ASN A 122 19.77 -8.19 11.99
C ASN A 122 20.68 -6.97 12.23
N THR A 123 21.98 -7.14 12.07
CA THR A 123 23.00 -6.10 12.29
C THR A 123 22.89 -4.93 11.30
N LEU A 124 22.26 -5.15 10.14
CA LEU A 124 22.07 -4.14 9.10
C LEU A 124 20.75 -3.36 9.26
N TYR A 125 19.67 -4.05 9.63
CA TYR A 125 18.30 -3.52 9.56
C TYR A 125 17.60 -3.39 10.91
N GLY A 126 18.25 -3.79 12.01
CA GLY A 126 17.65 -3.80 13.34
C GLY A 126 16.75 -5.01 13.54
N PHE A 127 15.60 -4.81 14.19
CA PHE A 127 14.67 -5.90 14.46
C PHE A 127 13.76 -6.18 13.25
N ILE A 128 13.69 -7.45 12.87
CA ILE A 128 12.83 -7.97 11.81
C ILE A 128 11.79 -8.88 12.44
N LEU A 129 10.53 -8.51 12.29
CA LEU A 129 9.38 -9.35 12.62
C LEU A 129 9.09 -10.34 11.49
N LYS A 130 8.95 -11.61 11.88
CA LYS A 130 8.40 -12.67 11.04
C LYS A 130 7.12 -13.22 11.67
N ILE A 131 6.21 -13.66 10.82
CA ILE A 131 4.99 -14.36 11.25
C ILE A 131 5.08 -15.82 10.81
N ASN A 132 4.63 -16.74 11.66
CA ASN A 132 4.62 -18.16 11.33
C ASN A 132 3.77 -18.49 10.08
N ILE A 133 2.73 -17.70 9.83
CA ILE A 133 1.83 -17.84 8.68
C ILE A 133 2.15 -16.79 7.59
N GLU A 134 3.43 -16.44 7.40
CA GLU A 134 3.90 -15.46 6.40
C GLU A 134 3.43 -15.83 4.99
N THR A 135 3.57 -17.10 4.61
CA THR A 135 3.18 -17.58 3.27
C THR A 135 1.70 -17.33 2.97
N ILE A 136 0.80 -17.55 3.93
CA ILE A 136 -0.65 -17.30 3.70
C ILE A 136 -0.92 -15.81 3.55
N MET A 137 -0.23 -14.95 4.30
CA MET A 137 -0.36 -13.50 4.17
C MET A 137 0.04 -13.00 2.78
N PHE A 138 1.18 -13.47 2.27
CA PHE A 138 1.65 -13.13 0.94
C PHE A 138 0.74 -13.70 -0.15
N LEU A 139 0.27 -14.94 -0.03
CA LEU A 139 -0.69 -15.52 -0.97
C LEU A 139 -2.01 -14.74 -1.00
N PHE A 140 -2.51 -14.31 0.17
CA PHE A 140 -3.68 -13.44 0.26
C PHE A 140 -3.46 -12.11 -0.49
N SER A 141 -2.31 -11.47 -0.28
CA SER A 141 -1.90 -10.25 -0.98
C SER A 141 -1.84 -10.47 -2.50
N LEU A 142 -1.19 -11.55 -2.96
CA LEU A 142 -1.05 -11.89 -4.37
C LEU A 142 -2.39 -12.18 -5.05
N ILE A 143 -3.32 -12.86 -4.39
CA ILE A 143 -4.67 -13.10 -4.92
C ILE A 143 -5.40 -11.77 -5.11
N LEU A 144 -5.36 -10.87 -4.12
CA LEU A 144 -5.95 -9.54 -4.23
C LEU A 144 -5.34 -8.73 -5.38
N LEU A 145 -4.01 -8.70 -5.47
CA LEU A 145 -3.29 -8.02 -6.54
C LEU A 145 -3.63 -8.61 -7.91
N GLY A 146 -3.74 -9.93 -8.03
CA GLY A 146 -4.12 -10.62 -9.25
C GLY A 146 -5.53 -10.27 -9.71
N ILE A 147 -6.51 -10.25 -8.80
CA ILE A 147 -7.88 -9.80 -9.10
C ILE A 147 -7.87 -8.35 -9.58
N LEU A 148 -7.12 -7.48 -8.91
CA LEU A 148 -7.01 -6.07 -9.29
C LEU A 148 -6.30 -5.87 -10.63
N LEU A 149 -5.30 -6.69 -10.95
CA LEU A 149 -4.61 -6.68 -12.23
C LEU A 149 -5.58 -7.03 -13.35
N ILE A 150 -6.30 -8.15 -13.23
CA ILE A 150 -7.30 -8.58 -14.21
C ILE A 150 -8.37 -7.50 -14.39
N LEU A 151 -8.86 -6.92 -13.30
CA LEU A 151 -9.84 -5.83 -13.34
C LEU A 151 -9.31 -4.61 -14.11
N ASN A 152 -8.06 -4.20 -13.89
CA ASN A 152 -7.46 -3.10 -14.63
C ASN A 152 -7.25 -3.42 -16.12
N VAL A 153 -6.94 -4.68 -16.45
CA VAL A 153 -6.86 -5.13 -17.86
C VAL A 153 -8.23 -5.05 -18.53
N ILE A 154 -9.30 -5.56 -17.91
CA ILE A 154 -10.66 -5.48 -18.46
C ILE A 154 -11.11 -4.02 -18.65
N ILE A 155 -10.70 -3.14 -17.75
CA ILE A 155 -11.06 -1.72 -17.83
C ILE A 155 -10.40 -1.03 -19.04
N LEU A 156 -9.25 -1.49 -19.55
CA LEU A 156 -8.54 -0.85 -20.66
C LEU A 156 -9.39 -0.70 -21.94
N ASP A 157 -10.35 -1.60 -22.13
CA ASP A 157 -11.22 -1.63 -23.31
C ASP A 157 -12.41 -0.65 -23.19
N LYS A 158 -12.64 -0.06 -22.00
CA LYS A 158 -13.76 0.86 -21.81
C LYS A 158 -13.53 2.23 -22.45
N PRO A 159 -14.58 2.88 -22.98
CA PRO A 159 -14.48 4.23 -23.50
C PRO A 159 -14.30 5.26 -22.37
N PHE A 160 -13.66 6.39 -22.67
CA PHE A 160 -13.47 7.55 -21.78
C PHE A 160 -12.58 7.34 -20.53
N ILE A 161 -11.80 6.26 -20.48
CA ILE A 161 -10.85 5.99 -19.40
C ILE A 161 -9.50 6.70 -19.61
N ASN A 162 -8.75 6.91 -18.53
CA ASN A 162 -7.33 7.29 -18.62
C ASN A 162 -6.46 6.07 -18.94
N LYS A 163 -6.32 5.72 -20.24
CA LYS A 163 -5.55 4.56 -20.70
C LYS A 163 -4.10 4.55 -20.21
N LYS A 164 -3.39 5.69 -20.29
CA LYS A 164 -2.00 5.81 -19.83
C LYS A 164 -1.87 5.54 -18.34
N GLY A 165 -2.80 6.09 -17.55
CA GLY A 165 -2.85 5.88 -16.11
C GLY A 165 -3.06 4.41 -15.73
N ILE A 166 -4.00 3.73 -16.39
CA ILE A 166 -4.30 2.31 -16.13
C ILE A 166 -3.13 1.43 -16.55
N TRP A 167 -2.49 1.69 -17.69
CA TRP A 167 -1.30 0.95 -18.11
C TRP A 167 -0.17 1.04 -17.08
N PHE A 168 0.01 2.24 -16.49
CA PHE A 168 0.97 2.46 -15.43
C PHE A 168 0.62 1.73 -14.13
N ILE A 169 -0.67 1.60 -13.79
CA ILE A 169 -1.14 0.76 -12.67
C ILE A 169 -0.79 -0.70 -12.94
N ILE A 170 -1.11 -1.23 -14.12
CA ILE A 170 -0.88 -2.65 -14.47
C ILE A 170 0.61 -2.97 -14.33
N LEU A 171 1.49 -2.14 -14.90
CA LEU A 171 2.93 -2.31 -14.77
C LEU A 171 3.37 -2.31 -13.30
N SER A 172 2.82 -1.41 -12.50
CA SER A 172 3.16 -1.27 -11.08
C SER A 172 2.69 -2.45 -10.25
N ILE A 173 1.47 -2.95 -10.48
CA ILE A 173 0.97 -4.18 -9.83
C ILE A 173 1.89 -5.35 -10.16
N SER A 174 2.30 -5.51 -11.43
CA SER A 174 3.23 -6.57 -11.83
C SER A 174 4.57 -6.48 -11.08
N ILE A 175 5.13 -5.27 -10.92
CA ILE A 175 6.37 -5.07 -10.15
C ILE A 175 6.19 -5.51 -8.68
N VAL A 176 5.08 -5.13 -8.05
CA VAL A 176 4.80 -5.52 -6.65
C VAL A 176 4.60 -7.03 -6.52
N MET A 177 3.89 -7.65 -7.46
CA MET A 177 3.72 -9.10 -7.47
C MET A 177 5.07 -9.82 -7.61
N ILE A 178 5.97 -9.32 -8.46
CA ILE A 178 7.32 -9.86 -8.61
C ILE A 178 8.11 -9.69 -7.30
N GLU A 179 8.06 -8.52 -6.66
CA GLU A 179 8.71 -8.28 -5.36
C GLU A 179 8.19 -9.26 -4.30
N ASP A 180 6.88 -9.45 -4.19
CA ASP A 180 6.25 -10.39 -3.26
C ASP A 180 6.65 -11.85 -3.54
N ILE A 181 6.73 -12.27 -4.81
CA ILE A 181 7.16 -13.62 -5.20
C ILE A 181 8.64 -13.85 -4.87
N ILE A 182 9.51 -12.87 -5.11
CA ILE A 182 10.94 -12.96 -4.79
C ILE A 182 11.14 -13.10 -3.27
N ILE A 183 10.39 -12.34 -2.47
CA ILE A 183 10.43 -12.42 -1.00
C ILE A 183 9.91 -13.77 -0.51
N LEU A 184 8.82 -14.29 -1.10
CA LEU A 184 8.32 -15.64 -0.84
C LEU A 184 9.36 -16.72 -1.18
N GLY A 185 10.12 -16.53 -2.27
CA GLY A 185 11.24 -17.38 -2.68
C GLY A 185 12.48 -17.29 -1.77
N GLY A 186 12.43 -16.47 -0.71
CA GLY A 186 13.48 -16.34 0.29
C GLY A 186 14.55 -15.28 -0.01
N ILE A 187 14.49 -14.64 -1.17
CA ILE A 187 15.44 -13.60 -1.57
C ILE A 187 14.91 -12.25 -1.08
N ARG A 188 15.60 -11.61 -0.14
CA ARG A 188 15.19 -10.34 0.45
C ARG A 188 16.21 -9.25 0.17
N ILE A 189 15.95 -8.42 -0.85
CA ILE A 189 16.75 -7.21 -1.13
C ILE A 189 16.65 -6.25 0.07
N PHE A 190 15.42 -6.05 0.54
CA PHE A 190 15.10 -5.37 1.80
C PHE A 190 14.37 -6.34 2.73
N PRO A 191 14.40 -6.12 4.06
CA PRO A 191 13.71 -6.99 5.01
C PRO A 191 12.18 -7.06 4.78
N TYR A 192 11.63 -6.00 4.19
CA TYR A 192 10.22 -5.82 3.84
C TYR A 192 10.12 -5.27 2.40
N PRO A 193 9.00 -5.50 1.68
CA PRO A 193 8.79 -4.90 0.37
C PRO A 193 8.66 -3.39 0.51
N VAL A 194 9.41 -2.61 -0.28
CA VAL A 194 9.41 -1.14 -0.24
C VAL A 194 9.47 -0.51 -1.64
N ILE A 195 9.87 -1.28 -2.66
CA ILE A 195 10.00 -0.75 -4.03
C ILE A 195 8.60 -0.46 -4.57
N GLY A 196 7.68 -1.42 -4.44
CA GLY A 196 6.28 -1.26 -4.81
C GLY A 196 5.60 -0.09 -4.09
N ASP A 197 5.93 0.10 -2.82
CA ASP A 197 5.38 1.18 -2.00
C ASP A 197 5.69 2.56 -2.58
N PHE A 198 6.94 2.78 -2.93
CA PHE A 198 7.39 4.04 -3.50
C PHE A 198 6.71 4.34 -4.84
N ILE A 199 6.56 3.32 -5.69
CA ILE A 199 5.87 3.44 -6.98
C ILE A 199 4.42 3.89 -6.77
N PHE A 200 3.69 3.27 -5.83
CA PHE A 200 2.30 3.63 -5.58
C PHE A 200 2.11 5.03 -4.98
N LEU A 201 3.06 5.53 -4.19
CA LEU A 201 3.04 6.93 -3.74
C LEU A 201 3.18 7.91 -4.92
N ILE A 202 4.03 7.60 -5.90
CA ILE A 202 4.18 8.41 -7.12
C ILE A 202 2.85 8.44 -7.87
N ILE A 203 2.22 7.27 -8.08
CA ILE A 203 0.94 7.18 -8.78
C ILE A 203 -0.15 7.97 -8.05
N MET A 204 -0.25 7.82 -6.73
CA MET A 204 -1.18 8.59 -5.92
C MET A 204 -0.96 10.09 -6.07
N SER A 205 0.30 10.55 -6.13
CA SER A 205 0.61 11.96 -6.38
C SER A 205 0.07 12.44 -7.73
N LEU A 206 0.22 11.64 -8.78
CA LEU A 206 -0.30 11.93 -10.12
C LEU A 206 -1.83 12.02 -10.13
N VAL A 207 -2.51 11.06 -9.49
CA VAL A 207 -3.98 11.09 -9.33
C VAL A 207 -4.44 12.36 -8.63
N LEU A 208 -3.82 12.70 -7.49
CA LEU A 208 -4.18 13.90 -6.73
C LEU A 208 -3.90 15.20 -7.51
N ASN A 209 -2.86 15.22 -8.35
CA ASN A 209 -2.62 16.35 -9.28
C ASN A 209 -3.72 16.47 -10.33
N GLY A 210 -4.29 15.36 -10.79
CA GLY A 210 -5.43 15.35 -11.70
C GLY A 210 -6.63 16.12 -11.14
N PHE A 211 -6.93 15.98 -9.84
CA PHE A 211 -7.99 16.75 -9.19
C PHE A 211 -7.68 18.24 -9.07
N LYS A 212 -6.40 18.62 -8.83
CA LYS A 212 -5.99 20.03 -8.73
C LYS A 212 -6.26 20.78 -10.02
N LYS A 213 -5.94 20.18 -11.17
CA LYS A 213 -6.12 20.81 -12.49
C LYS A 213 -7.58 21.17 -12.73
N ILE A 214 -8.49 20.26 -12.41
CA ILE A 214 -9.94 20.45 -12.57
C ILE A 214 -10.47 21.60 -11.68
N ARG A 215 -9.83 21.87 -10.53
CA ARG A 215 -10.27 22.93 -9.61
C ARG A 215 -9.71 24.32 -9.94
N GLY A 216 -8.64 24.40 -10.73
CA GLY A 216 -8.08 25.68 -11.19
C GLY A 216 -8.78 26.25 -12.42
N ASP A 217 -9.62 25.44 -13.08
CA ASP A 217 -10.36 25.79 -14.30
C ASP A 217 -11.85 26.13 -14.00
N ILE A 218 -12.19 26.40 -12.73
CA ILE A 218 -13.51 26.88 -12.24
C ILE A 218 -13.26 28.16 -11.44
#